data_AF-W7XWM5-F1
#
_entry.id   AF-W7XWM5-F1
#
_cell.length_a   1.000
_cell.length_b   1.000
_cell.length_c   1.000
_cell.angle_alpha   90.00
_cell.angle_beta   90.00
_cell.angle_gamma   90.00
#
_symmetry.space_group_name_H-M   'P 1'
#
loop_
_entity.id
_entity.type
_entity.pdbx_description
1 polymer ?
#
loop_
_entity_poly.entity_id
_entity_poly.type
_entity_poly.pdbx_seq_one_letter_code
_entity_poly.pdbx_strand_id
1 'polypeptide(L)'
;MKRIYKILIVLLFASLTACEDYLDMVPSQEFSEEDVYETYYTTQSYLDNCYRALYDFSGPNAGGMGIYQIETITDNACTQSPNSAFNLGDWYNKSGMQEVGWNLTKQNNDNATGSGLPIYNSSFCLRIANNLIENIETIPEIGASQEQKDWLMGQAYFFRAWYYFEWIRRLGGMPPVNKVYTGSEDLDLPRQSYKECSEDIIEDLDMAIGLLPHEWLMRIRDVWKNVQPMLLKV
;
A
#
# COMPACT_ATOMS: atom_id res chain seq x y z
N MET A 1 56.79 -4.65 -41.87
CA MET A 1 55.54 -5.45 -41.81
C MET A 1 55.50 -6.43 -40.63
N LYS A 2 56.52 -7.29 -40.40
CA LYS A 2 56.54 -8.27 -39.29
C LYS A 2 56.58 -7.71 -37.85
N ARG A 3 56.79 -6.40 -37.65
CA ARG A 3 56.75 -5.76 -36.31
C ARG A 3 55.40 -5.08 -36.01
N ILE A 4 54.65 -4.70 -37.06
CA ILE A 4 53.34 -4.04 -36.93
C ILE A 4 52.27 -5.04 -36.49
N TYR A 5 52.31 -6.30 -36.98
CA TYR A 5 51.37 -7.33 -36.54
C TYR A 5 51.50 -7.66 -35.05
N LYS A 6 52.72 -7.57 -34.50
CA LYS A 6 52.96 -7.79 -33.07
C LYS A 6 52.34 -6.69 -32.21
N ILE A 7 52.40 -5.43 -32.68
CA ILE A 7 51.79 -4.28 -32.01
C ILE A 7 50.25 -4.37 -32.06
N LEU A 8 49.70 -4.79 -33.20
CA LEU A 8 48.24 -5.00 -33.35
C LEU A 8 47.71 -6.13 -32.46
N ILE A 9 48.46 -7.21 -32.28
CA ILE A 9 48.08 -8.31 -31.38
C ILE A 9 48.08 -7.84 -29.92
N VAL A 10 49.07 -7.04 -29.51
CA VAL A 10 49.12 -6.49 -28.14
C VAL A 10 47.97 -5.52 -27.88
N LEU A 11 47.62 -4.68 -28.86
CA LEU A 11 46.45 -3.79 -28.78
C LEU A 11 45.12 -4.54 -28.72
N LEU A 12 44.98 -5.66 -29.45
CA LEU A 12 43.79 -6.52 -29.42
C LEU A 12 43.62 -7.23 -28.06
N PHE A 13 44.73 -7.63 -27.43
CA PHE A 13 44.68 -8.21 -26.08
C PHE A 13 44.43 -7.16 -24.99
N ALA A 14 44.87 -5.91 -25.20
CA ALA A 14 44.58 -4.80 -24.28
C ALA A 14 43.10 -4.36 -24.31
N SER A 15 42.37 -4.60 -25.41
CA SER A 15 40.93 -4.35 -25.48
C SER A 15 40.07 -5.40 -24.75
N LEU A 16 40.64 -6.52 -24.32
CA LEU A 16 39.93 -7.59 -23.59
C LEU A 16 39.95 -7.40 -22.07
N THR A 17 40.74 -6.44 -21.55
CA THR A 17 40.79 -6.11 -20.10
C THR A 17 39.93 -4.91 -19.74
N ALA A 18 39.11 -4.41 -20.67
CA ALA A 18 38.21 -3.27 -20.48
C ALA A 18 36.80 -3.69 -20.06
N CYS A 19 36.62 -4.87 -19.46
CA CYS A 19 35.39 -5.20 -18.75
C CYS A 19 35.34 -4.33 -17.49
N GLU A 20 34.54 -3.29 -17.56
CA GLU A 20 34.39 -2.31 -16.50
C GLU A 20 33.39 -2.80 -15.44
N ASP A 21 33.84 -2.85 -14.19
CA ASP A 21 33.04 -2.85 -12.94
C ASP A 21 32.09 -1.62 -12.83
N TYR A 22 32.10 -0.75 -13.86
CA TYR A 22 31.32 0.48 -13.98
C TYR A 22 29.86 0.23 -14.41
N LEU A 23 29.57 -0.95 -14.98
CA LEU A 23 28.23 -1.34 -15.42
C LEU A 23 27.48 -2.19 -14.38
N ASP A 24 28.16 -2.57 -13.29
CA ASP A 24 27.51 -3.08 -12.10
C ASP A 24 26.92 -1.87 -11.36
N MET A 25 25.69 -1.57 -11.73
CA MET A 25 24.87 -0.63 -10.98
C MET A 25 24.93 -1.07 -9.52
N VAL A 26 25.41 -0.21 -8.62
CA VAL A 26 25.26 -0.42 -7.17
C VAL A 26 23.84 -0.92 -6.95
N PRO A 27 23.61 -2.04 -6.24
CA PRO A 27 22.26 -2.49 -6.00
C PRO A 27 21.53 -1.27 -5.46
N SER A 28 20.48 -0.86 -6.18
CA SER A 28 19.58 0.17 -5.73
C SER A 28 19.30 -0.15 -4.27
N GLN A 29 19.20 0.85 -3.39
CA GLN A 29 18.67 0.64 -2.03
C GLN A 29 17.17 0.29 -2.08
N GLU A 30 16.78 -0.53 -3.06
CA GLU A 30 15.51 -1.19 -3.17
C GLU A 30 15.59 -2.37 -2.22
N PHE A 31 14.83 -2.29 -1.14
CA PHE A 31 14.56 -3.43 -0.29
C PHE A 31 14.01 -4.56 -1.17
N SER A 32 14.64 -5.72 -1.11
CA SER A 32 14.11 -6.92 -1.75
C SER A 32 12.82 -7.35 -1.03
N GLU A 33 12.01 -8.18 -1.68
CA GLU A 33 10.83 -8.77 -1.02
C GLU A 33 11.24 -9.63 0.19
N GLU A 34 12.43 -10.23 0.14
CA GLU A 34 12.99 -11.03 1.23
C GLU A 34 13.32 -10.14 2.45
N ASP A 35 13.86 -8.94 2.23
CA ASP A 35 14.20 -7.98 3.31
C ASP A 35 12.96 -7.53 4.10
N VAL A 36 11.80 -7.47 3.43
CA VAL A 36 10.52 -7.07 4.04
C VAL A 36 10.07 -8.07 5.12
N TYR A 37 10.35 -9.36 4.92
CA TYR A 37 9.91 -10.44 5.80
C TYR A 37 11.02 -10.99 6.70
N GLU A 38 12.11 -10.24 6.92
CA GLU A 38 13.18 -10.67 7.83
C GLU A 38 12.80 -10.56 9.31
N THR A 39 12.12 -9.48 9.70
CA THR A 39 11.83 -9.17 11.12
C THR A 39 10.44 -8.61 11.29
N TYR A 40 9.91 -8.73 12.52
CA TYR A 40 8.64 -8.11 12.88
C TYR A 40 8.57 -6.63 12.52
N TYR A 41 9.65 -5.86 12.76
CA TYR A 41 9.65 -4.41 12.53
C TYR A 41 9.72 -4.03 11.05
N THR A 42 10.45 -4.79 10.23
CA THR A 42 10.49 -4.54 8.78
C THR A 42 9.16 -4.87 8.15
N THR A 43 8.53 -5.98 8.53
CA THR A 43 7.19 -6.34 8.07
C THR A 43 6.12 -5.38 8.58
N GLN A 44 6.22 -4.94 9.84
CA GLN A 44 5.33 -3.90 10.39
C GLN A 44 5.45 -2.61 9.59
N SER A 45 6.68 -2.19 9.25
CA SER A 45 6.90 -0.98 8.45
C SER A 45 6.30 -1.08 7.05
N TYR A 46 6.25 -2.29 6.48
CA TYR A 46 5.55 -2.53 5.22
C TYR A 46 4.04 -2.34 5.39
N LEU A 47 3.45 -2.92 6.43
CA LEU A 47 2.03 -2.78 6.77
C LEU A 47 1.65 -1.33 7.15
N ASP A 48 2.55 -0.57 7.76
CA ASP A 48 2.36 0.83 8.14
C ASP A 48 2.03 1.74 6.94
N ASN A 49 2.35 1.31 5.72
CA ASN A 49 1.91 2.01 4.52
C ASN A 49 0.39 2.00 4.37
N CYS A 50 -0.31 0.95 4.83
CA CYS A 50 -1.77 0.92 4.90
C CYS A 50 -2.30 1.98 5.88
N TYR A 51 -1.69 2.11 7.07
CA TYR A 51 -2.05 3.17 8.02
C TYR A 51 -1.85 4.57 7.41
N ARG A 52 -0.77 4.79 6.66
CA ARG A 52 -0.52 6.07 5.96
C ARG A 52 -1.49 6.36 4.83
N ALA A 53 -2.06 5.32 4.22
CA ALA A 53 -3.03 5.43 3.14
C ALA A 53 -4.46 5.62 3.64
N LEU A 54 -4.71 5.55 4.95
CA LEU A 54 -6.00 5.88 5.54
C LEU A 54 -6.36 7.34 5.26
N TYR A 55 -7.66 7.59 5.14
CA TYR A 55 -8.18 8.93 4.93
C TYR A 55 -7.98 9.80 6.16
N ASP A 56 -7.15 10.84 6.01
CA ASP A 56 -7.11 11.94 6.97
C ASP A 56 -8.20 12.98 6.62
N PHE A 57 -9.34 12.85 7.30
CA PHE A 57 -10.45 13.80 7.20
C PHE A 57 -10.19 15.14 7.90
N SER A 58 -9.14 15.21 8.73
CA SER A 58 -8.82 16.37 9.59
C SER A 58 -7.72 17.28 9.03
N GLY A 59 -7.01 16.82 7.99
CA GLY A 59 -5.88 17.54 7.41
C GLY A 59 -6.27 18.87 6.76
N PRO A 60 -5.38 19.89 6.75
CA PRO A 60 -5.63 21.19 6.10
C PRO A 60 -5.97 21.08 4.61
N ASN A 61 -5.48 20.01 3.97
CA ASN A 61 -5.74 19.71 2.56
C ASN A 61 -6.96 18.79 2.34
N ALA A 62 -7.70 18.38 3.38
CA ALA A 62 -8.87 17.52 3.23
C ALA A 62 -9.96 18.18 2.35
N GLY A 63 -10.08 19.51 2.40
CA GLY A 63 -10.94 20.29 1.50
C GLY A 63 -10.44 20.38 0.04
N GLY A 64 -9.15 20.17 -0.21
CA GLY A 64 -8.51 20.26 -1.54
C GLY A 64 -8.18 18.90 -2.18
N MET A 65 -8.13 17.84 -1.39
CA MET A 65 -7.83 16.46 -1.81
C MET A 65 -9.07 15.68 -2.28
N GLY A 66 -10.20 16.35 -2.46
CA GLY A 66 -11.43 15.67 -2.87
C GLY A 66 -12.03 14.74 -1.80
N ILE A 67 -11.55 14.77 -0.56
CA ILE A 67 -11.96 13.86 0.53
C ILE A 67 -13.42 14.11 0.97
N TYR A 68 -13.94 15.31 0.77
CA TYR A 68 -15.36 15.64 0.99
C TYR A 68 -16.24 15.43 -0.26
N GLN A 69 -15.69 14.88 -1.35
CA GLN A 69 -16.47 14.77 -2.59
C GLN A 69 -17.65 13.81 -2.45
N ILE A 70 -17.59 12.82 -1.56
CA ILE A 70 -18.73 11.95 -1.29
C ILE A 70 -19.92 12.72 -0.67
N GLU A 71 -19.70 13.82 0.04
CA GLU A 71 -20.80 14.70 0.45
C GLU A 71 -21.24 15.59 -0.72
N THR A 72 -20.31 15.97 -1.61
CA THR A 72 -20.65 16.76 -2.81
C THR A 72 -21.37 15.97 -3.91
N ILE A 73 -21.45 14.63 -3.81
CA ILE A 73 -22.31 13.80 -4.66
C ILE A 73 -23.73 13.66 -4.10
N THR A 74 -23.98 14.17 -2.89
CA THR A 74 -25.30 14.29 -2.27
C THR A 74 -25.82 15.72 -2.37
N ASP A 75 -27.04 15.96 -1.90
CA ASP A 75 -27.64 17.29 -1.81
C ASP A 75 -27.14 18.11 -0.60
N ASN A 76 -26.28 17.55 0.26
CA ASN A 76 -25.75 18.22 1.45
C ASN A 76 -24.68 19.27 1.17
N ALA A 77 -23.88 19.09 0.12
CA ALA A 77 -22.70 19.91 -0.14
C ALA A 77 -22.45 20.15 -1.63
N CYS A 78 -21.66 21.17 -1.96
CA CYS A 78 -21.22 21.46 -3.31
C CYS A 78 -19.74 21.80 -3.32
N THR A 79 -19.03 21.43 -4.39
CA THR A 79 -17.63 21.84 -4.59
C THR A 79 -17.53 23.35 -4.82
N GLN A 80 -16.33 23.93 -4.68
CA GLN A 80 -16.08 25.35 -4.97
C GLN A 80 -16.43 25.77 -6.42
N SER A 81 -16.56 24.81 -7.34
CA SER A 81 -17.02 25.01 -8.71
C SER A 81 -18.27 24.16 -8.97
N PRO A 82 -19.48 24.70 -8.73
CA PRO A 82 -20.75 23.97 -8.91
C PRO A 82 -20.96 23.48 -10.34
N ASN A 83 -20.50 24.27 -11.33
CA ASN A 83 -20.59 23.91 -12.75
C ASN A 83 -19.74 22.68 -13.09
N SER A 84 -18.65 22.42 -12.35
CA SER A 84 -17.88 21.18 -12.48
C SER A 84 -18.38 20.08 -11.54
N ALA A 85 -19.36 20.33 -10.67
CA ALA A 85 -19.97 19.33 -9.79
C ALA A 85 -21.14 18.58 -10.44
N PHE A 86 -21.81 19.20 -11.42
CA PHE A 86 -22.91 18.55 -12.14
C PHE A 86 -22.43 17.29 -12.86
N ASN A 87 -23.03 16.17 -12.50
CA ASN A 87 -22.76 14.87 -13.11
C ASN A 87 -23.43 14.78 -14.48
N LEU A 88 -22.63 14.66 -15.53
CA LEU A 88 -23.09 14.44 -16.90
C LEU A 88 -23.05 12.95 -17.31
N GLY A 89 -22.77 12.05 -16.37
CA GLY A 89 -22.70 10.60 -16.59
C GLY A 89 -21.29 10.00 -16.57
N ASP A 90 -20.23 10.80 -16.39
CA ASP A 90 -18.85 10.32 -16.28
C ASP A 90 -18.19 10.82 -15.00
N TRP A 91 -18.24 10.00 -13.96
CA TRP A 91 -17.54 10.25 -12.70
C TRP A 91 -16.11 9.69 -12.69
N TYR A 92 -15.81 8.69 -13.52
CA TYR A 92 -14.55 7.94 -13.44
C TYR A 92 -13.36 8.73 -13.95
N ASN A 93 -13.59 9.63 -14.92
CA ASN A 93 -12.52 10.36 -15.58
C ASN A 93 -12.67 11.89 -15.50
N LYS A 94 -13.38 12.38 -14.48
CA LYS A 94 -13.63 13.82 -14.34
C LYS A 94 -12.65 14.48 -13.39
N SER A 95 -11.96 15.50 -13.90
CA SER A 95 -11.07 16.37 -13.12
C SER A 95 -11.84 16.99 -11.95
N GLY A 96 -11.31 16.82 -10.73
CA GLY A 96 -11.98 17.28 -9.51
C GLY A 96 -13.09 16.36 -8.98
N MET A 97 -13.19 15.11 -9.47
CA MET A 97 -14.04 14.02 -8.93
C MET A 97 -13.18 12.77 -8.68
N GLN A 98 -12.26 12.94 -7.74
CA GLN A 98 -11.26 11.99 -7.26
C GLN A 98 -11.84 10.84 -6.43
N GLU A 99 -13.04 11.00 -5.87
CA GLU A 99 -13.67 10.03 -4.96
C GLU A 99 -13.97 8.67 -5.61
N VAL A 100 -14.46 8.68 -6.84
CA VAL A 100 -14.96 7.49 -7.56
C VAL A 100 -14.16 7.21 -8.84
N GLY A 101 -13.19 8.07 -9.14
CA GLY A 101 -12.41 8.01 -10.37
C GLY A 101 -10.93 7.67 -10.17
N TRP A 102 -10.26 7.51 -11.30
CA TRP A 102 -8.82 7.22 -11.38
C TRP A 102 -8.00 8.43 -11.82
N ASN A 103 -8.67 9.56 -12.08
CA ASN A 103 -8.04 10.72 -12.68
C ASN A 103 -7.09 11.40 -11.67
N LEU A 104 -5.80 11.17 -11.91
CA LEU A 104 -4.69 11.89 -11.32
C LEU A 104 -4.72 13.32 -11.86
N THR A 105 -5.34 14.24 -11.15
CA THR A 105 -5.40 15.64 -11.56
C THR A 105 -4.00 16.28 -11.53
N LYS A 106 -3.18 16.06 -12.58
CA LYS A 106 -2.15 17.00 -13.07
C LYS A 106 -1.88 16.71 -14.55
N GLN A 107 -2.63 17.35 -15.43
CA GLN A 107 -2.04 17.81 -16.69
C GLN A 107 -0.77 18.61 -16.33
N ASN A 108 0.41 18.13 -16.72
CA ASN A 108 1.70 18.85 -16.78
C ASN A 108 2.63 18.86 -15.55
N ASN A 109 2.66 17.83 -14.69
CA ASN A 109 3.82 17.67 -13.79
C ASN A 109 4.07 16.20 -13.49
N ASP A 110 5.29 15.73 -13.76
CA ASP A 110 5.75 14.33 -13.59
C ASP A 110 5.68 13.82 -12.13
N ASN A 111 5.21 14.67 -11.21
CA ASN A 111 4.99 14.41 -9.79
C ASN A 111 3.50 14.21 -9.44
N ALA A 112 2.68 13.72 -10.37
CA ALA A 112 1.28 13.34 -10.13
C ALA A 112 1.21 12.01 -9.37
N THR A 113 1.63 11.99 -8.11
CA THR A 113 1.45 10.80 -7.28
C THR A 113 -0.05 10.64 -6.98
N GLY A 114 -0.62 9.47 -7.33
CA GLY A 114 -2.00 9.09 -6.98
C GLY A 114 -2.26 8.90 -5.50
N SER A 115 -1.32 9.33 -4.67
CA SER A 115 -1.37 9.35 -3.22
C SER A 115 -2.60 10.12 -2.75
N GLY A 116 -3.56 9.39 -2.19
CA GLY A 116 -4.76 9.97 -1.56
C GLY A 116 -6.08 9.70 -2.29
N LEU A 117 -6.09 9.08 -3.47
CA LEU A 117 -7.34 8.69 -4.14
C LEU A 117 -7.94 7.40 -3.55
N PRO A 118 -9.26 7.29 -3.31
CA PRO A 118 -9.80 6.16 -2.52
C PRO A 118 -9.60 4.83 -3.19
N ILE A 119 -9.91 4.77 -4.48
CA ILE A 119 -9.77 3.55 -5.24
C ILE A 119 -8.30 3.15 -5.38
N TYR A 120 -7.39 4.11 -5.64
CA TYR A 120 -5.95 3.85 -5.75
C TYR A 120 -5.34 3.38 -4.43
N ASN A 121 -5.60 4.10 -3.33
CA ASN A 121 -5.14 3.71 -2.00
C ASN A 121 -5.66 2.32 -1.63
N SER A 122 -6.92 2.04 -1.96
CA SER A 122 -7.51 0.71 -1.74
C SER A 122 -6.80 -0.36 -2.54
N SER A 123 -6.55 -0.16 -3.84
CA SER A 123 -5.78 -1.09 -4.68
C SER A 123 -4.39 -1.37 -4.12
N PHE A 124 -3.70 -0.31 -3.70
CA PHE A 124 -2.37 -0.40 -3.12
C PHE A 124 -2.35 -1.19 -1.82
N CYS A 125 -3.29 -0.92 -0.91
CA CYS A 125 -3.34 -1.57 0.39
C CYS A 125 -3.87 -3.00 0.32
N LEU A 126 -4.81 -3.30 -0.59
CA LEU A 126 -5.26 -4.68 -0.85
C LEU A 126 -4.11 -5.58 -1.27
N ARG A 127 -3.20 -5.07 -2.12
CA ARG A 127 -2.00 -5.81 -2.51
C ARG A 127 -1.05 -6.02 -1.33
N ILE A 128 -0.81 -4.98 -0.51
CA ILE A 128 0.02 -5.10 0.69
C ILE A 128 -0.53 -6.17 1.63
N ALA A 129 -1.84 -6.13 1.90
CA ALA A 129 -2.50 -7.08 2.78
C ALA A 129 -2.39 -8.52 2.23
N ASN A 130 -2.67 -8.75 0.94
CA ASN A 130 -2.54 -10.08 0.35
C ASN A 130 -1.10 -10.58 0.36
N ASN A 131 -0.13 -9.73 0.01
CA ASN A 131 1.29 -10.08 0.09
C ASN A 131 1.68 -10.51 1.50
N LEU A 132 1.27 -9.75 2.52
CA LEU A 132 1.59 -10.07 3.91
C LEU A 132 0.92 -11.37 4.35
N ILE A 133 -0.36 -11.57 4.03
CA ILE A 133 -1.11 -12.79 4.35
C ILE A 133 -0.44 -14.03 3.72
N GLU A 134 0.02 -13.93 2.47
CA GLU A 134 0.69 -15.05 1.78
C GLU A 134 2.10 -15.33 2.31
N ASN A 135 2.81 -14.31 2.80
CA ASN A 135 4.23 -14.42 3.13
C ASN A 135 4.56 -14.36 4.63
N ILE A 136 3.61 -14.12 5.56
CA ILE A 136 3.93 -13.99 7.00
C ILE A 136 4.70 -15.19 7.56
N GLU A 137 4.42 -16.38 7.03
CA GLU A 137 5.03 -17.62 7.51
C GLU A 137 6.49 -17.76 7.09
N THR A 138 6.92 -16.99 6.09
CA THR A 138 8.32 -16.93 5.64
C THR A 138 9.24 -16.23 6.64
N ILE A 139 8.67 -15.44 7.57
CA ILE A 139 9.46 -14.73 8.58
C ILE A 139 10.16 -15.76 9.48
N PRO A 140 11.50 -15.72 9.61
CA PRO A 140 12.23 -16.64 10.48
C PRO A 140 11.75 -16.56 11.93
N GLU A 141 11.78 -17.67 12.67
CA GLU A 141 11.38 -17.69 14.10
C GLU A 141 12.19 -16.72 14.97
N ILE A 142 13.44 -16.42 14.58
CA ILE A 142 14.27 -15.41 15.26
C ILE A 142 13.83 -13.97 14.96
N GLY A 143 13.14 -13.75 13.84
CA GLY A 143 12.71 -12.45 13.35
C GLY A 143 11.37 -11.98 13.93
N ALA A 144 10.47 -12.90 14.26
CA ALA A 144 9.18 -12.61 14.90
C ALA A 144 8.66 -13.81 15.73
N SER A 145 8.07 -13.53 16.90
CA SER A 145 7.32 -14.53 17.64
C SER A 145 6.01 -14.90 16.93
N GLN A 146 5.41 -16.05 17.25
CA GLN A 146 4.11 -16.42 16.68
C GLN A 146 3.03 -15.36 16.99
N GLU A 147 3.00 -14.86 18.22
CA GLU A 147 2.07 -13.80 18.63
C GLU A 147 2.25 -12.52 17.79
N GLN A 148 3.49 -12.15 17.47
CA GLN A 148 3.79 -11.01 16.60
C GLN A 148 3.33 -11.24 15.16
N LYS A 149 3.48 -12.45 14.63
CA LYS A 149 2.96 -12.84 13.31
C LYS A 149 1.44 -12.78 13.30
N ASP A 150 0.79 -13.29 14.33
CA ASP A 150 -0.67 -13.25 14.48
C ASP A 150 -1.16 -11.79 14.50
N TRP A 151 -0.49 -10.89 15.22
CA TRP A 151 -0.84 -9.47 15.22
C TRP A 151 -0.70 -8.81 13.85
N LEU A 152 0.37 -9.11 13.09
CA LEU A 152 0.55 -8.59 11.74
C LEU A 152 -0.51 -9.14 10.78
N MET A 153 -0.80 -10.43 10.88
CA MET A 153 -1.82 -11.12 10.08
C MET A 153 -3.22 -10.56 10.39
N GLY A 154 -3.57 -10.38 11.66
CA GLY A 154 -4.85 -9.79 12.07
C GLY A 154 -5.03 -8.35 11.56
N GLN A 155 -3.98 -7.54 11.61
CA GLN A 155 -3.99 -6.19 11.02
C GLN A 155 -4.15 -6.25 9.49
N ALA A 156 -3.48 -7.18 8.81
CA ALA A 156 -3.59 -7.33 7.36
C ALA A 156 -5.00 -7.74 6.93
N TYR A 157 -5.65 -8.68 7.62
CA TYR A 157 -7.05 -9.03 7.37
C TYR A 157 -7.98 -7.83 7.58
N PHE A 158 -7.80 -7.07 8.67
CA PHE A 158 -8.56 -5.84 8.89
C PHE A 158 -8.41 -4.85 7.73
N PHE A 159 -7.17 -4.62 7.26
CA PHE A 159 -6.95 -3.70 6.14
C PHE A 159 -7.52 -4.22 4.83
N ARG A 160 -7.43 -5.54 4.57
CA ARG A 160 -8.05 -6.14 3.39
C ARG A 160 -9.56 -5.90 3.40
N ALA A 161 -10.22 -6.19 4.51
CA ALA A 161 -11.64 -5.90 4.72
C ALA A 161 -11.97 -4.42 4.52
N TRP A 162 -11.22 -3.52 5.17
CA TRP A 162 -11.45 -2.08 5.11
C TRP A 162 -11.32 -1.52 3.68
N TYR A 163 -10.24 -1.86 2.99
CA TYR A 163 -10.01 -1.35 1.64
C TYR A 163 -10.86 -2.05 0.58
N TYR A 164 -11.31 -3.28 0.82
CA TYR A 164 -12.30 -3.90 -0.05
C TYR A 164 -13.69 -3.26 0.15
N PHE A 165 -14.04 -2.89 1.38
CA PHE A 165 -15.21 -2.07 1.67
C PHE A 165 -15.18 -0.72 0.94
N GLU A 166 -14.02 -0.04 0.93
CA GLU A 166 -13.82 1.21 0.20
C GLU A 166 -14.07 1.07 -1.32
N TRP A 167 -13.73 -0.07 -1.92
CA TRP A 167 -14.10 -0.36 -3.31
C TRP A 167 -15.61 -0.57 -3.47
N ILE A 168 -16.21 -1.49 -2.70
CA ILE A 168 -17.59 -1.90 -2.98
C ILE A 168 -18.60 -0.80 -2.65
N ARG A 169 -18.31 0.08 -1.68
CA ARG A 169 -19.17 1.23 -1.37
C ARG A 169 -19.25 2.26 -2.50
N ARG A 170 -18.31 2.21 -3.44
CA ARG A 170 -18.24 3.12 -4.61
C ARG A 170 -18.61 2.43 -5.92
N LEU A 171 -18.15 1.19 -6.11
CA LEU A 171 -18.22 0.48 -7.39
C LEU A 171 -19.29 -0.62 -7.43
N GLY A 172 -19.88 -0.95 -6.27
CA GLY A 172 -20.73 -2.13 -6.11
C GLY A 172 -19.89 -3.41 -6.02
N GLY A 173 -20.49 -4.55 -6.36
CA GLY A 173 -19.79 -5.85 -6.30
C GLY A 173 -18.54 -5.88 -7.19
N MET A 174 -17.43 -6.40 -6.67
CA MET A 174 -16.13 -6.47 -7.33
C MET A 174 -15.69 -7.93 -7.46
N PRO A 175 -14.67 -8.25 -8.27
CA PRO A 175 -14.07 -9.57 -8.23
C PRO A 175 -13.43 -9.85 -6.87
N PRO A 176 -13.21 -11.13 -6.51
CA PRO A 176 -12.57 -11.49 -5.24
C PRO A 176 -11.11 -11.02 -5.22
N VAL A 177 -10.68 -10.47 -4.09
CA VAL A 177 -9.31 -9.92 -3.91
C VAL A 177 -8.62 -10.61 -2.73
N ASN A 178 -8.57 -11.93 -2.79
CA ASN A 178 -8.09 -12.78 -1.69
C ASN A 178 -6.64 -13.28 -1.86
N LYS A 179 -6.00 -12.94 -2.98
CA LYS A 179 -4.62 -13.30 -3.30
C LYS A 179 -3.89 -12.20 -4.07
N VAL A 180 -2.59 -12.37 -4.23
CA VAL A 180 -1.76 -11.51 -5.08
C VAL A 180 -1.91 -11.95 -6.52
N TYR A 181 -2.47 -11.06 -7.35
CA TYR A 181 -2.58 -11.29 -8.79
C TYR A 181 -1.30 -10.89 -9.51
N THR A 182 -0.82 -11.75 -10.42
CA THR A 182 0.37 -11.46 -11.24
C THR A 182 -0.03 -11.09 -12.66
N GLY A 183 0.84 -10.36 -13.38
CA GLY A 183 0.55 -9.90 -14.74
C GLY A 183 0.46 -11.01 -15.79
N SER A 184 0.84 -12.24 -15.44
CA SER A 184 0.73 -13.43 -16.31
C SER A 184 -0.59 -14.19 -16.16
N GLU A 185 -1.39 -13.87 -15.15
CA GLU A 185 -2.68 -14.52 -14.93
C GLU A 185 -3.79 -13.89 -15.78
N ASP A 186 -4.86 -14.65 -16.01
CA ASP A 186 -6.08 -14.08 -16.57
C ASP A 186 -6.77 -13.21 -15.51
N LEU A 187 -6.85 -11.91 -15.80
CA LEU A 187 -7.43 -10.90 -14.91
C LEU A 187 -8.89 -10.57 -15.28
N ASP A 188 -9.48 -11.25 -16.29
CA ASP A 188 -10.90 -11.13 -16.62
C ASP A 188 -11.77 -11.93 -15.64
N LEU A 189 -11.73 -11.49 -14.38
CA LEU A 189 -12.42 -12.15 -13.28
C LEU A 189 -13.90 -11.73 -13.22
N PRO A 190 -14.83 -12.66 -12.99
CA PRO A 190 -16.23 -12.32 -12.82
C PRO A 190 -16.41 -11.44 -11.57
N ARG A 191 -17.27 -10.43 -11.68
CA ARG A 191 -17.68 -9.63 -10.54
C ARG A 191 -18.57 -10.46 -9.62
N GLN A 192 -18.25 -10.49 -8.33
CA GLN A 192 -19.18 -10.96 -7.32
C GLN A 192 -20.32 -9.95 -7.12
N SER A 193 -21.42 -10.40 -6.55
CA SER A 193 -22.48 -9.53 -6.06
C SER A 193 -22.00 -8.71 -4.85
N TYR A 194 -22.65 -7.58 -4.57
CA TYR A 194 -22.34 -6.78 -3.37
C TYR A 194 -22.48 -7.59 -2.08
N LYS A 195 -23.42 -8.54 -2.03
CA LYS A 195 -23.64 -9.43 -0.89
C LYS A 195 -22.44 -10.36 -0.70
N GLU A 196 -21.99 -11.03 -1.75
CA GLU A 196 -20.83 -11.93 -1.70
C GLU A 196 -19.56 -11.17 -1.28
N CYS A 197 -19.30 -9.99 -1.84
CA CYS A 197 -18.18 -9.16 -1.37
C CYS A 197 -18.31 -8.76 0.11
N SER A 198 -19.53 -8.53 0.59
CA SER A 198 -19.77 -8.21 2.00
C SER A 198 -19.52 -9.41 2.91
N GLU A 199 -19.80 -10.63 2.43
CA GLU A 199 -19.49 -11.88 3.12
C GLU A 199 -17.96 -12.05 3.22
N ASP A 200 -17.22 -11.82 2.14
CA ASP A 200 -15.74 -11.85 2.14
C ASP A 200 -15.15 -10.84 3.16
N ILE A 201 -15.72 -9.63 3.24
CA ILE A 201 -15.32 -8.60 4.22
C ILE A 201 -15.56 -9.09 5.66
N ILE A 202 -16.70 -9.74 5.92
CA ILE A 202 -17.03 -10.25 7.26
C ILE A 202 -16.06 -11.37 7.66
N GLU A 203 -15.74 -12.28 6.74
CA GLU A 203 -14.77 -13.35 6.98
C GLU A 203 -13.40 -12.80 7.37
N ASP A 204 -12.90 -11.79 6.66
CA ASP A 204 -11.65 -11.11 7.00
C ASP A 204 -11.72 -10.43 8.37
N LEU A 205 -12.85 -9.79 8.71
CA LEU A 205 -13.01 -9.16 10.03
C LEU A 205 -13.06 -10.19 11.16
N ASP A 206 -13.70 -11.34 10.96
CA ASP A 206 -13.73 -12.43 11.95
C ASP A 206 -12.33 -13.01 12.18
N MET A 207 -11.55 -13.19 11.11
CA MET A 207 -10.14 -13.60 11.20
C MET A 207 -9.29 -12.56 11.94
N ALA A 208 -9.49 -11.27 11.64
CA ALA A 208 -8.80 -10.18 12.32
C ALA A 208 -9.11 -10.16 13.82
N ILE A 209 -10.39 -10.33 14.21
CA ILE A 209 -10.81 -10.38 15.62
C ILE A 209 -10.14 -11.54 16.36
N GLY A 210 -9.98 -12.69 15.72
CA GLY A 210 -9.36 -13.86 16.33
C GLY A 210 -7.85 -13.71 16.59
N LEU A 211 -7.17 -12.84 15.84
CA LEU A 211 -5.71 -12.70 15.84
C LEU A 211 -5.20 -11.43 16.54
N LEU A 212 -6.02 -10.38 16.58
CA LEU A 212 -5.65 -9.10 17.19
C LEU A 212 -5.68 -9.17 18.73
N PRO A 213 -4.75 -8.48 19.42
CA PRO A 213 -4.75 -8.45 20.87
C PRO A 213 -5.92 -7.62 21.38
N HIS A 214 -6.53 -8.03 22.49
CA HIS A 214 -7.62 -7.28 23.14
C HIS A 214 -7.15 -5.89 23.61
N GLU A 215 -5.90 -5.78 24.05
CA GLU A 215 -5.26 -4.52 24.38
C GLU A 215 -3.87 -4.46 23.75
N TRP A 216 -3.58 -3.35 23.08
CA TRP A 216 -2.22 -3.03 22.70
C TRP A 216 -1.45 -2.57 23.94
N LEU A 217 -0.32 -3.22 24.24
CA LEU A 217 0.63 -2.73 25.23
C LEU A 217 1.23 -1.41 24.72
N MET A 218 0.56 -0.28 25.00
CA MET A 218 1.14 1.03 24.75
C MET A 218 2.44 1.12 25.56
N ARG A 219 3.59 1.18 24.87
CA ARG A 219 4.91 1.39 25.49
C ARG A 219 4.93 2.59 26.45
N ILE A 220 4.06 3.58 26.19
CA ILE A 220 3.86 4.77 27.01
C ILE A 220 3.27 4.43 28.39
N ARG A 221 2.31 3.50 28.48
CA ARG A 221 1.59 3.19 29.72
C ARG A 221 2.49 2.52 30.76
N ASP A 222 3.46 1.72 30.32
CA ASP A 222 4.45 1.09 31.20
C ASP A 222 5.59 2.06 31.60
N VAL A 223 5.95 3.00 30.73
CA VAL A 223 6.85 4.11 31.10
C VAL A 223 6.23 4.94 32.22
N TRP A 224 4.95 5.33 32.11
CA TRP A 224 4.30 6.13 33.16
C TRP A 224 4.05 5.35 34.45
N LYS A 225 3.75 4.05 34.40
CA LYS A 225 3.67 3.21 35.61
C LYS A 225 4.98 3.17 36.38
N ASN A 226 6.13 3.23 35.69
CA ASN A 226 7.45 3.24 36.33
C ASN A 226 7.91 4.66 36.73
N VAL A 227 7.44 5.70 36.06
CA VAL A 227 7.81 7.12 36.33
C VAL A 227 6.95 7.73 37.46
N GLN A 228 5.68 7.34 37.57
CA GLN A 228 4.74 7.89 38.56
C GLN A 228 5.21 7.71 40.04
N PRO A 229 5.82 6.58 40.46
CA PRO A 229 6.38 6.45 41.80
C PRO A 229 7.66 7.26 42.03
N MET A 230 8.38 7.66 40.98
CA MET A 230 9.61 8.47 41.11
C MET A 230 9.29 9.95 41.28
N LEU A 231 8.23 10.45 40.64
CA LEU A 231 7.80 11.85 40.75
C LEU A 231 7.12 12.18 42.09
N LEU A 232 6.58 11.19 42.79
CA LEU A 232 5.96 11.35 44.11
C LEU A 232 6.95 11.30 45.29
N LYS A 233 8.27 11.25 45.00
CA LYS A 233 9.34 11.25 46.00
C LYS A 233 10.19 12.54 46.00
N VAL A 234 9.73 13.59 45.31
CA VAL A 234 10.29 14.96 45.36
C VAL A 234 9.26 15.86 46.02
#